data_AF-A0A894JTV0-F1
#
_entry.id   AF-A0A894JTV0-F1
#
_cell.length_a   1.000
_cell.length_b   1.000
_cell.length_c   1.000
_cell.angle_alpha   90.00
_cell.angle_beta   90.00
_cell.angle_gamma   90.00
#
_symmetry.space_group_name_H-M   'P 1'
#
loop_
_entity.id
_entity.type
_entity.pdbx_description
1 polymer ?
#
loop_
_entity_poly.entity_id
_entity_poly.type
_entity_poly.pdbx_seq_one_letter_code
_entity_poly.pdbx_strand_id
1 'polypeptide(L)' 'GPGCPVCVTPIEVIDKAIALASCPDVTFVSYGDMLRVPGSSTDLFQVKAQGGDVRIAYSPMEALKIARALPDRKVIFFG' A
#
# COMPACT_ATOMS: atom_id res chain seq x y z
N GLY A 1 -12.47 3.73 -22.40
CA GLY A 1 -12.59 2.93 -21.17
C GLY A 1 -12.31 3.82 -19.97
N PRO A 2 -12.70 3.43 -18.74
CA PRO A 2 -12.41 4.23 -17.55
C PRO A 2 -10.89 4.41 -17.45
N GLY A 3 -10.47 5.66 -17.59
CA GLY A 3 -9.07 6.05 -17.66
C GLY A 3 -8.40 5.82 -16.31
N CYS A 4 -7.19 5.25 -16.36
CA CYS A 4 -6.29 5.02 -15.23
C CYS A 4 -6.91 4.20 -14.06
N PRO A 5 -6.51 2.92 -13.85
CA PRO A 5 -7.07 2.06 -12.79
C PRO A 5 -6.95 2.66 -11.38
N VAL A 6 -5.87 3.42 -11.14
CA VAL A 6 -5.63 4.17 -9.90
C VAL A 6 -6.74 5.20 -9.65
N CYS A 7 -7.10 5.98 -10.68
CA CYS A 7 -8.06 7.08 -10.58
C CYS A 7 -9.50 6.62 -10.33
N VAL A 8 -9.80 5.35 -10.60
CA VAL A 8 -11.13 4.76 -10.44
C VAL A 8 -11.22 3.77 -9.28
N THR A 9 -10.17 3.67 -8.46
CA THR A 9 -10.18 2.83 -7.26
C THR A 9 -11.15 3.44 -6.23
N PRO A 10 -12.15 2.68 -5.72
CA PRO A 10 -13.11 3.21 -4.76
C PRO A 10 -12.43 3.68 -3.47
N ILE A 11 -12.92 4.78 -2.90
CA ILE A 11 -12.36 5.36 -1.68
C ILE A 11 -12.39 4.36 -0.50
N GLU A 12 -13.40 3.50 -0.42
CA GLU A 12 -13.48 2.49 0.65
C GLU A 12 -12.37 1.43 0.56
N VAL A 13 -11.83 1.20 -0.65
CA VAL A 13 -10.69 0.31 -0.87
C VAL A 13 -9.39 0.99 -0.42
N ILE A 14 -9.23 2.28 -0.74
CA ILE A 14 -8.09 3.09 -0.29
C ILE A 14 -8.06 3.20 1.23
N ASP A 15 -9.20 3.44 1.87
CA ASP A 15 -9.29 3.51 3.33
C ASP A 15 -8.89 2.20 4.02
N LYS A 16 -9.29 1.06 3.44
CA LYS A 16 -8.86 -0.26 3.93
C LYS A 16 -7.35 -0.47 3.75
N ALA A 17 -6.79 -0.05 2.62
CA ALA A 17 -5.35 -0.10 2.38
C ALA A 17 -4.57 0.74 3.40
N ILE A 18 -5.01 1.97 3.66
CA ILE A 18 -4.43 2.87 4.67
C ILE A 18 -4.51 2.26 6.07
N ALA A 19 -5.66 1.70 6.45
CA ALA A 19 -5.83 1.06 7.75
C ALA A 19 -4.84 -0.11 7.94
N LEU A 20 -4.67 -0.95 6.92
CA LEU A 20 -3.70 -2.06 6.93
C LEU A 20 -2.25 -1.55 6.97
N ALA A 21 -1.93 -0.53 6.20
CA ALA A 21 -0.60 0.09 6.17
C ALA A 21 -0.20 0.74 7.51
N SER A 22 -1.19 1.06 8.36
CA SER A 22 -0.98 1.66 9.68
C SER A 22 -0.78 0.62 10.79
N CYS A 23 -0.92 -0.69 10.50
CA CYS A 23 -0.71 -1.74 11.48
C CYS A 23 0.80 -1.96 11.77
N PRO A 24 1.23 -2.01 13.05
CA PRO A 24 2.66 -2.14 13.41
C PRO A 24 3.38 -3.38 12.87
N ASP A 25 2.65 -4.47 12.64
CA ASP A 25 3.13 -5.79 12.18
C ASP A 25 2.99 -6.01 10.66
N VAL A 26 2.49 -5.00 9.92
CA VAL A 26 2.31 -5.05 8.47
C VAL A 26 3.44 -4.36 7.72
N THR A 27 4.04 -5.04 6.74
CA THR A 27 4.84 -4.39 5.69
C THR A 27 3.94 -4.25 4.47
N PHE A 28 3.50 -3.03 4.20
CA PHE A 28 2.57 -2.73 3.13
C PHE A 28 3.33 -2.38 1.85
N VAL A 29 3.06 -3.09 0.77
CA VAL A 29 3.75 -2.95 -0.51
C VAL A 29 2.75 -2.51 -1.56
N SER A 30 3.07 -1.44 -2.29
CA SER A 30 2.17 -0.91 -3.31
C SER A 30 2.93 -0.31 -4.50
N TYR A 31 2.26 -0.10 -5.62
CA TYR A 31 2.79 0.75 -6.68
C TYR A 31 2.89 2.21 -6.22
N GLY A 32 3.85 2.95 -6.80
CA GLY A 32 4.17 4.32 -6.38
C GLY A 32 3.07 5.34 -6.68
N ASP A 33 2.26 5.10 -7.71
CA ASP A 33 1.09 5.91 -8.07
C ASP A 33 -0.03 5.84 -7.02
N MET A 34 -0.23 4.68 -6.40
CA MET A 34 -1.21 4.48 -5.33
C MET A 34 -0.88 5.26 -4.05
N LEU A 35 0.40 5.63 -3.82
CA LEU A 35 0.81 6.23 -2.55
C LEU A 35 0.14 7.58 -2.26
N ARG A 36 -0.23 8.32 -3.30
CA ARG A 36 -0.81 9.66 -3.21
C ARG A 36 -2.32 9.69 -3.50
N VAL A 37 -2.95 8.52 -3.65
CA VAL A 37 -4.39 8.46 -3.81
C VAL A 37 -5.02 8.77 -2.45
N PRO A 38 -5.86 9.81 -2.34
CA PRO A 38 -6.44 10.19 -1.06
C PRO A 38 -7.50 9.17 -0.64
N GLY A 39 -7.41 8.73 0.61
CA GLY A 39 -8.53 8.15 1.34
C GLY A 39 -9.40 9.25 1.97
N SER A 40 -10.29 8.85 2.87
CA SER A 40 -11.22 9.75 3.57
C SER A 40 -10.53 10.74 4.50
N SER A 41 -9.35 10.40 5.05
CA SER A 41 -8.64 11.24 6.04
C SER A 41 -7.14 11.43 5.78
N THR A 42 -6.52 10.54 5.01
CA THR A 42 -5.07 10.56 4.76
C THR A 42 -4.74 9.77 3.48
N ASP A 43 -3.46 9.55 3.19
CA ASP A 43 -2.99 8.71 2.10
C ASP A 43 -1.82 7.80 2.56
N LEU A 44 -1.43 6.83 1.75
CA LEU A 44 -0.33 5.91 2.07
C LEU A 44 1.03 6.63 2.18
N PHE A 45 1.21 7.76 1.51
CA PHE A 45 2.41 8.57 1.59
C PHE A 45 2.55 9.22 2.97
N GLN A 46 1.45 9.71 3.56
CA GLN A 46 1.41 10.21 4.93
C GLN A 46 1.60 9.10 5.96
N VAL A 47 0.98 7.93 5.78
CA VAL A 47 1.23 6.76 6.64
C VAL A 47 2.72 6.42 6.68
N LYS A 48 3.38 6.42 5.51
CA LYS A 48 4.83 6.25 5.42
C LYS A 48 5.61 7.31 6.19
N ALA A 49 5.23 8.59 6.05
CA ALA A 49 5.87 9.70 6.74
C ALA A 49 5.70 9.63 8.27
N GLN A 50 4.61 9.01 8.74
CA GLN A 50 4.33 8.77 10.16
C GLN A 50 5.01 7.51 10.72
N GLY A 51 5.81 6.80 9.91
CA GLY A 51 6.59 5.64 10.33
C GLY A 51 5.97 4.27 10.01
N GLY A 52 4.86 4.22 9.27
CA GLY A 52 4.35 2.97 8.71
C GLY A 52 5.33 2.34 7.72
N ASP A 53 5.48 1.02 7.74
CA ASP A 53 6.35 0.29 6.80
C ASP A 53 5.68 0.16 5.42
N VAL A 54 5.71 1.24 4.66
CA VAL A 54 5.16 1.33 3.29
C VAL A 54 6.29 1.33 2.25
N ARG A 55 6.30 0.30 1.42
CA ARG A 55 7.32 0.06 0.39
C ARG A 55 6.73 0.16 -1.01
N ILE A 56 7.50 0.73 -1.93
CA ILE A 56 7.12 0.80 -3.34
C ILE A 56 7.64 -0.47 -4.02
N ALA A 57 6.81 -1.08 -4.84
CA ALA A 57 7.20 -2.14 -5.76
C ALA A 57 6.92 -1.73 -7.20
N TYR A 58 7.69 -2.28 -8.13
CA TYR A 58 7.47 -2.14 -9.57
C TYR A 58 6.83 -3.39 -10.18
N SER A 59 6.69 -4.46 -9.40
CA SER A 59 5.95 -5.67 -9.78
C SER A 59 5.48 -6.45 -8.54
N PRO A 60 4.44 -7.29 -8.65
CA PRO A 60 4.01 -8.15 -7.54
C PRO A 60 5.11 -9.13 -7.08
N MET A 61 6.06 -9.47 -7.96
CA MET A 61 7.18 -10.34 -7.64
C MET A 61 8.15 -9.71 -6.63
N GLU A 62 8.24 -8.38 -6.57
CA GLU A 62 9.04 -7.71 -5.53
C GLU A 62 8.39 -7.84 -4.15
N ALA A 63 7.06 -7.75 -4.07
CA ALA A 63 6.35 -8.01 -2.82
C ALA A 63 6.57 -9.44 -2.32
N LEU A 64 6.59 -10.43 -3.23
CA LEU A 64 6.92 -11.81 -2.87
C LEU A 64 8.35 -11.97 -2.35
N LYS A 65 9.32 -11.26 -2.94
CA LYS A 65 10.71 -11.25 -2.44
C LYS A 65 10.78 -10.65 -1.03
N ILE A 66 10.06 -9.55 -0.78
CA ILE A 66 9.97 -8.92 0.54
C ILE A 66 9.36 -9.89 1.55
N ALA A 67 8.27 -10.58 1.19
CA ALA A 67 7.63 -11.57 2.05
C ALA A 67 8.56 -12.72 2.45
N ARG A 68 9.37 -13.23 1.50
CA ARG A 68 10.37 -14.28 1.81
C ARG A 68 11.50 -13.79 2.71
N ALA A 69 11.87 -12.51 2.63
CA ALA A 69 12.92 -11.93 3.44
C ALA A 69 12.45 -11.53 4.86
N LEU A 70 11.14 -11.38 5.07
CA LEU A 70 10.53 -10.97 6.34
C LEU A 70 9.52 -12.01 6.82
N PRO A 71 9.95 -13.24 7.17
CA PRO A 71 9.04 -14.33 7.50
C PRO A 71 8.15 -14.06 8.73
N ASP A 72 8.60 -13.19 9.65
CA ASP A 72 7.89 -12.85 10.88
C ASP A 72 6.94 -11.66 10.73
N ARG A 73 6.76 -11.12 9.51
CA ARG A 73 5.89 -9.98 9.23
C ARG A 73 4.76 -10.33 8.28
N LYS A 74 3.63 -9.62 8.42
CA LYS A 74 2.52 -9.69 7.47
C LYS A 74 2.86 -8.79 6.28
N VAL A 75 3.22 -9.38 5.15
CA VAL A 75 3.47 -8.63 3.92
C VAL A 75 2.19 -8.60 3.08
N ILE A 76 1.69 -7.39 2.82
CA ILE A 76 0.47 -7.16 2.04
C ILE A 76 0.86 -6.43 0.75
N PHE A 77 0.40 -6.93 -0.38
CA PHE A 77 0.55 -6.25 -1.66
C PHE A 77 -0.78 -5.63 -2.10
N PHE A 78 -0.74 -4.37 -2.51
CA PHE A 78 -1.87 -3.62 -3.05
C PHE A 78 -1.48 -3.04 -4.41
N GLY A 79 -2.22 -3.40 -5.47
CA GLY A 79 -1.94 -2.97 -6.84
C GLY A 79 -3.06 -3.30 -7.80
#